data_AF-X1M6K5-F1
#
_entry.id   AF-X1M6K5-F1
#
_cell.length_a   1.000
_cell.length_b   1.000
_cell.length_c   1.000
_cell.angle_alpha   90.00
_cell.angle_beta   90.00
_cell.angle_gamma   90.00
#
_symmetry.space_group_name_H-M   'P 1'
#
loop_
_entity.id
_entity.type
_entity.pdbx_description
1 polymer ?
#
loop_
_entity_poly.entity_id
_entity_poly.type
_entity_poly.pdbx_seq_one_letter_code
_entity_poly.pdbx_strand_id
1 'polypeptide(L)'
;TDVLAFSMLPEQPGGDLASFVAPPDGIQHLGEVIISYPQAVIQAEERQHSVEREITILIIHGVLHLLGYEHDKPEMEHQMRAREAEILSYIEGEPK
;
A
#
# COMPACT_ATOMS: atom_id res chain seq x y z
N THR A 1 9.12 -8.34 -6.95
CA THR A 1 8.10 -7.51 -6.31
C THR A 1 8.64 -7.07 -4.98
N ASP A 2 8.55 -5.80 -4.70
CA ASP A 2 9.00 -5.11 -3.48
C ASP A 2 7.92 -5.12 -2.40
N VAL A 3 6.66 -4.96 -2.80
CA VAL A 3 5.50 -5.05 -1.93
C VAL A 3 4.40 -5.91 -2.57
N LEU A 4 3.61 -6.57 -1.72
CA LEU A 4 2.36 -7.23 -2.08
C LEU A 4 1.28 -6.80 -1.08
N ALA A 5 0.09 -6.46 -1.58
CA ALA A 5 -1.06 -6.09 -0.77
C ALA A 5 -2.21 -7.08 -1.03
N PHE A 6 -2.74 -7.67 0.03
CA PHE A 6 -3.84 -8.64 -0.03
C PHE A 6 -5.05 -8.06 0.69
N SER A 7 -6.01 -7.57 -0.08
CA SER A 7 -7.25 -6.98 0.45
C SER A 7 -8.17 -8.04 1.02
N MET A 8 -8.75 -7.76 2.19
CA MET A 8 -9.85 -8.53 2.78
C MET A 8 -11.22 -7.90 2.48
N LEU A 9 -11.25 -6.77 1.77
CA LEU A 9 -12.49 -6.15 1.34
C LEU A 9 -13.10 -6.97 0.18
N PRO A 10 -14.43 -7.16 0.16
CA PRO A 10 -15.08 -7.93 -0.90
C PRO A 10 -14.96 -7.22 -2.24
N GLU A 11 -14.29 -7.85 -3.21
CA GLU A 11 -14.29 -7.41 -4.60
C GLU A 11 -15.65 -7.78 -5.24
N GLN A 12 -16.53 -6.78 -5.33
CA GLN A 12 -17.86 -6.85 -5.96
C GLN A 12 -18.89 -7.75 -5.23
N PRO A 13 -20.13 -7.26 -5.01
CA PRO A 13 -21.22 -8.11 -4.56
C PRO A 13 -21.66 -9.02 -5.73
N GLY A 14 -21.16 -10.27 -5.80
CA GLY A 14 -21.67 -11.23 -6.79
C GLY A 14 -20.74 -12.38 -7.22
N GLY A 15 -19.51 -12.47 -6.71
CA GLY A 15 -18.65 -13.63 -6.97
C GLY A 15 -18.92 -14.76 -5.99
N ASP A 16 -19.14 -16.00 -6.49
CA ASP A 16 -19.27 -17.27 -5.74
C ASP A 16 -17.96 -17.69 -4.99
N LEU A 17 -17.14 -16.72 -4.60
CA LEU A 17 -16.01 -16.95 -3.70
C LEU A 17 -16.58 -16.92 -2.28
N ALA A 18 -16.55 -18.07 -1.61
CA ALA A 18 -16.94 -18.23 -0.22
C ALA A 18 -16.50 -17.00 0.59
N SER A 19 -17.47 -16.30 1.19
CA SER A 19 -17.21 -15.08 1.96
C SER A 19 -16.08 -15.38 2.93
N PHE A 20 -14.97 -14.64 2.81
CA PHE A 20 -13.84 -14.77 3.71
C PHE A 20 -14.35 -14.75 5.15
N VAL A 21 -14.06 -15.80 5.92
CA VAL A 21 -14.52 -15.89 7.31
C VAL A 21 -13.69 -14.90 8.11
N ALA A 22 -14.27 -13.73 8.35
CA ALA A 22 -13.63 -12.69 9.14
C ALA A 22 -13.47 -13.16 10.60
N PRO A 23 -12.40 -12.72 11.29
CA PRO A 23 -12.27 -12.92 12.73
C PRO A 23 -13.49 -12.39 13.49
N PRO A 24 -13.96 -13.08 14.55
CA PRO A 24 -15.13 -12.67 15.34
C PRO A 24 -14.77 -11.60 16.38
N ASP A 25 -13.89 -10.67 16.05
CA ASP A 25 -13.41 -9.61 16.94
C ASP A 25 -14.20 -8.29 16.78
N GLY A 26 -15.07 -8.20 15.76
CA GLY A 26 -15.83 -7.00 15.45
C GLY A 26 -14.99 -5.88 14.82
N ILE A 27 -13.79 -6.19 14.34
CA ILE A 27 -12.86 -5.25 13.70
C ILE A 27 -12.90 -5.45 12.19
N GLN A 28 -12.97 -4.35 11.42
CA GLN A 28 -12.78 -4.41 9.97
C GLN A 28 -11.28 -4.51 9.67
N HIS A 29 -10.84 -5.69 9.24
CA HIS A 29 -9.48 -5.90 8.73
C HIS A 29 -9.43 -5.40 7.28
N LEU A 30 -8.46 -4.54 6.95
CA LEU A 30 -8.25 -4.06 5.58
C LEU A 30 -7.54 -5.10 4.72
N GLY A 31 -6.63 -5.88 5.34
CA GLY A 31 -5.82 -6.86 4.66
C GLY A 31 -4.39 -6.88 5.17
N GLU A 32 -3.49 -7.41 4.34
CA GLU A 32 -2.08 -7.58 4.67
C GLU A 32 -1.19 -6.82 3.69
N VAL A 33 -0.12 -6.21 4.20
CA VAL A 33 0.96 -5.62 3.40
C VAL A 33 2.24 -6.39 3.70
N ILE A 34 2.82 -7.03 2.67
CA ILE A 34 4.03 -7.83 2.77
C ILE A 34 5.14 -7.12 2.01
N ILE A 35 6.22 -6.78 2.70
CA ILE A 35 7.36 -6.04 2.15
C ILE A 35 8.61 -6.93 2.14
N SER A 36 9.27 -6.99 0.98
CA SER A 36 10.57 -7.64 0.85
C SER A 36 11.68 -6.69 1.30
N TYR A 37 12.16 -6.87 2.53
CA TYR A 37 13.25 -6.04 3.06
C TYR A 37 14.53 -6.05 2.19
N PRO A 38 15.02 -7.19 1.67
CA PRO A 38 16.19 -7.18 0.78
C PRO A 38 15.96 -6.35 -0.49
N GLN A 39 14.74 -6.37 -1.04
CA GLN A 39 14.40 -5.56 -2.21
C GLN A 39 14.34 -4.07 -1.88
N ALA A 40 13.78 -3.70 -0.72
CA ALA A 40 13.76 -2.32 -0.25
C ALA A 40 15.18 -1.75 -0.07
N VAL A 41 16.14 -2.56 0.37
CA VAL A 41 17.55 -2.13 0.48
C VAL A 41 18.14 -1.80 -0.88
N ILE A 42 17.91 -2.66 -1.89
CA ILE A 42 18.39 -2.43 -3.27
C ILE A 42 17.76 -1.15 -3.84
N GLN A 43 16.45 -0.97 -3.66
CA GLN A 43 15.73 0.20 -4.17
C GLN A 43 16.14 1.50 -3.50
N ALA A 44 16.37 1.49 -2.18
CA ALA A 44 16.87 2.64 -1.45
C ALA A 44 18.24 3.11 -2.00
N GLU A 45 19.12 2.16 -2.34
CA GLU A 45 20.40 2.45 -2.98
C GLU A 45 20.22 3.03 -4.40
N GLU A 46 19.41 2.39 -5.24
CA GLU A 46 19.12 2.84 -6.61
C GLU A 46 18.49 4.24 -6.67
N ARG A 47 17.61 4.55 -5.70
CA ARG A 47 16.88 5.82 -5.59
C ARG A 47 17.59 6.86 -4.71
N GLN A 48 18.77 6.53 -4.18
CA GLN A 48 19.61 7.40 -3.38
C GLN A 48 18.94 8.00 -2.13
N HIS A 49 18.22 7.18 -1.37
CA HIS A 49 17.67 7.57 -0.07
C HIS A 49 17.82 6.48 0.99
N SER A 50 17.37 6.76 2.22
CA SER A 50 17.48 5.79 3.32
C SER A 50 16.55 4.59 3.08
N VAL A 51 16.96 3.44 3.61
CA VAL A 51 16.13 2.23 3.65
C VAL A 51 14.83 2.49 4.42
N GLU A 52 14.89 3.30 5.48
CA GLU A 52 13.72 3.74 6.24
C GLU A 52 12.72 4.51 5.37
N ARG A 53 13.20 5.41 4.51
CA ARG A 53 12.34 6.12 3.56
C ARG A 53 11.73 5.17 2.53
N GLU A 54 12.49 4.20 2.00
CA GLU A 54 11.94 3.21 1.06
C GLU A 54 10.85 2.35 1.71
N ILE A 55 11.10 1.84 2.92
CA ILE A 55 10.10 1.09 3.68
C ILE A 55 8.85 1.94 3.92
N THR A 56 9.02 3.22 4.26
CA THR A 56 7.89 4.15 4.44
C THR A 56 7.07 4.28 3.16
N ILE A 57 7.73 4.48 2.01
CA ILE A 57 7.07 4.54 0.70
C ILE A 57 6.32 3.24 0.40
N LEU A 58 6.94 2.08 0.59
CA LEU A 58 6.33 0.77 0.34
C LEU A 58 5.14 0.48 1.26
N ILE A 59 5.17 0.93 2.51
CA ILE A 59 4.02 0.84 3.43
C ILE A 59 2.87 1.70 2.93
N ILE A 60 3.14 2.97 2.58
CA ILE A 60 2.12 3.88 2.05
C ILE A 60 1.48 3.27 0.80
N HIS A 61 2.32 2.80 -0.14
CA HIS A 61 1.88 2.17 -1.38
C HIS A 61 0.99 0.95 -1.13
N GLY A 62 1.43 0.02 -0.27
CA GLY A 62 0.66 -1.17 0.08
C GLY A 62 -0.67 -0.85 0.76
N VAL A 63 -0.70 0.12 1.66
CA VAL A 63 -1.95 0.56 2.32
C VAL A 63 -2.90 1.23 1.33
N LEU A 64 -2.40 2.04 0.41
CA LEU A 64 -3.24 2.65 -0.64
C LEU A 64 -3.89 1.58 -1.51
N HIS A 65 -3.18 0.51 -1.85
CA HIS A 65 -3.78 -0.65 -2.52
C HIS A 65 -4.89 -1.31 -1.70
N LEU A 66 -4.70 -1.49 -0.38
CA LEU A 66 -5.76 -2.02 0.48
C LEU A 66 -7.00 -1.11 0.54
N LEU A 67 -6.83 0.18 0.28
CA LEU A 67 -7.92 1.17 0.22
C LEU A 67 -8.55 1.30 -1.18
N GLY A 68 -8.14 0.48 -2.15
CA GLY A 68 -8.68 0.47 -3.51
C GLY A 68 -8.07 1.50 -4.46
N TYR A 69 -6.89 2.04 -4.13
CA TYR A 69 -6.10 2.78 -5.12
C TYR A 69 -5.44 1.78 -6.07
N GLU A 70 -5.54 2.05 -7.36
CA GLU A 70 -4.92 1.27 -8.42
C GLU A 70 -4.01 2.17 -9.27
N HIS A 71 -3.01 1.60 -9.91
CA HIS A 71 -2.11 2.32 -10.81
C HIS A 71 -2.12 1.75 -12.23
N ASP A 72 -3.14 1.00 -12.60
CA ASP A 72 -3.24 0.31 -13.90
C ASP A 72 -3.57 1.26 -15.06
N LYS A 73 -4.08 2.45 -14.74
CA LYS A 73 -4.39 3.51 -15.70
C LYS A 73 -3.60 4.77 -15.35
N PRO A 74 -3.12 5.54 -16.36
CA PRO A 74 -2.30 6.74 -16.12
C PRO A 74 -2.94 7.76 -15.17
N GLU A 75 -4.26 7.93 -15.22
CA GLU A 75 -4.96 8.89 -14.37
C GLU A 75 -5.09 8.40 -12.91
N MET A 76 -5.26 7.10 -12.70
CA MET A 76 -5.30 6.49 -11.37
C MET A 76 -3.90 6.46 -10.75
N GLU A 77 -2.88 6.14 -11.55
CA GLU A 77 -1.47 6.23 -11.15
C GLU A 77 -1.11 7.65 -10.71
N HIS A 78 -1.55 8.67 -11.44
CA HIS A 78 -1.31 10.06 -11.06
C HIS A 78 -1.95 10.41 -9.71
N GLN A 79 -3.19 9.97 -9.48
CA GLN A 79 -3.89 10.17 -8.21
C GLN A 79 -3.19 9.44 -7.05
N MET A 80 -2.78 8.19 -7.28
CA MET A 80 -2.07 7.40 -6.28
C MET A 80 -0.72 8.03 -5.92
N ARG A 81 0.09 8.41 -6.90
CA ARG A 81 1.38 9.08 -6.66
C ARG A 81 1.24 10.41 -5.93
N ALA A 82 0.21 11.20 -6.28
CA ALA A 82 -0.07 12.44 -5.57
C ALA A 82 -0.41 12.18 -4.10
N ARG A 83 -1.18 11.10 -3.83
CA ARG A 83 -1.53 10.69 -2.48
C ARG A 83 -0.34 10.14 -1.70
N GLU A 84 0.54 9.37 -2.34
CA GLU A 84 1.79 8.90 -1.73
C GLU A 84 2.66 10.07 -1.28
N ALA A 85 2.86 11.06 -2.16
CA ALA A 85 3.66 12.24 -1.85
C ALA A 85 3.07 13.07 -0.70
N GLU A 86 1.75 13.24 -0.69
CA GLU A 86 1.03 13.92 0.39
C GLU A 86 1.21 13.21 1.74
N ILE A 87 1.07 11.89 1.77
CA ILE A 87 1.20 11.11 3.02
C ILE A 87 2.65 11.11 3.50
N LEU A 88 3.60 10.96 2.58
CA LEU A 88 5.02 10.95 2.90
C LEU A 88 5.44 12.28 3.55
N SER A 89 4.95 13.43 3.08
CA SER A 89 5.29 14.73 3.67
C SER A 89 4.80 14.88 5.11
N TYR A 90 3.64 14.30 5.45
CA TYR A 90 3.15 14.28 6.84
C TYR A 90 4.04 13.44 7.77
N ILE A 91 4.61 12.35 7.27
CA ILE A 91 5.49 11.46 8.05
C ILE A 91 6.87 12.10 8.23
N GLU A 92 7.38 12.75 7.19
CA GLU A 92 8.72 13.35 7.20
C GLU A 92 8.77 14.70 7.94
N GLY A 93 7.63 15.21 8.39
CA GLY A 93 7.57 16.44 9.15
C GLY A 93 7.83 17.68 8.31
N GLU A 94 7.48 17.67 7.03
CA GLU A 94 7.33 18.89 6.23
C GLU A 94 5.85 19.35 6.31
N PRO A 95 5.46 20.13 7.35
CA PRO A 95 4.13 20.71 7.38
C PRO A 95 4.00 21.73 6.24
N LYS A 96 2.88 21.62 5.53
CA LYS A 96 2.44 22.58 4.51
C LYS A 96 1.99 23.90 5.14
#